data_AF-A0A8J3MYT4-F1
#
_entry.id   AF-A0A8J3MYT4-F1
#
_cell.length_a   1.000
_cell.length_b   1.000
_cell.length_c   1.000
_cell.angle_alpha   90.00
_cell.angle_beta   90.00
_cell.angle_gamma   90.00
#
_symmetry.space_group_name_H-M   'P 1'
#
loop_
_entity.id
_entity.type
_entity.pdbx_description
1 polymer ?
#
loop_
_entity_poly.entity_id
_entity_poly.type
_entity_poly.pdbx_seq_one_letter_code
_entity_poly.pdbx_strand_id
1 'polypeptide(L)'
;MFPNEMRTLQDFQEFHRWLDEQKGFSDDVFLNMMLLSGEVGEVAQVLKKVHHMQDPRRTEGEAQTLEEALAAHRDDIGQELADCLAYIFKLANYTGVDLQRAYLAKMEKNLDRTWKYK
;
A
#
# COMPACT_ATOMS: atom_id res chain seq x y z
N MET A 1 -22.59 -7.97 -2.75
CA MET A 1 -21.38 -8.73 -2.36
C MET A 1 -20.56 -8.93 -3.63
N PHE A 2 -19.24 -8.76 -3.57
CA PHE A 2 -18.39 -9.01 -4.74
C PHE A 2 -18.43 -10.51 -5.09
N PRO A 3 -18.67 -10.89 -6.37
CA PRO A 3 -18.99 -12.28 -6.71
C PRO A 3 -17.76 -13.17 -6.94
N ASN A 4 -16.56 -12.61 -7.07
CA ASN A 4 -15.34 -13.37 -7.40
C ASN A 4 -14.44 -13.54 -6.17
N GLU A 5 -13.70 -14.65 -6.14
CA GLU A 5 -12.61 -14.81 -5.18
C GLU A 5 -11.43 -13.91 -5.55
N MET A 6 -10.75 -13.34 -4.56
CA MET A 6 -9.60 -12.44 -4.79
C MET A 6 -8.28 -13.19 -4.57
N ARG A 7 -7.65 -13.66 -5.66
CA ARG A 7 -6.40 -14.44 -5.60
C ARG A 7 -5.24 -13.79 -6.36
N THR A 8 -5.55 -13.01 -7.38
CA THR A 8 -4.60 -12.40 -8.32
C THR A 8 -4.71 -10.88 -8.30
N LEU A 9 -3.70 -10.15 -8.77
CA LEU A 9 -3.77 -8.68 -8.88
C LEU A 9 -4.91 -8.26 -9.81
N GLN A 10 -5.22 -9.08 -10.81
CA GLN A 10 -6.38 -8.86 -11.68
C GLN A 10 -7.70 -8.96 -10.91
N ASP A 11 -7.87 -9.94 -10.02
CA ASP A 11 -9.09 -10.06 -9.19
C ASP A 11 -9.26 -8.84 -8.27
N PHE A 12 -8.17 -8.32 -7.71
CA PHE A 12 -8.20 -7.09 -6.90
C PHE A 12 -8.55 -5.86 -7.74
N GLN A 13 -8.03 -5.76 -8.97
CA GLN A 13 -8.45 -4.73 -9.93
C GLN A 13 -9.95 -4.84 -10.24
N GLU A 14 -10.48 -6.04 -10.47
CA GLU A 14 -11.91 -6.27 -10.69
C GLU A 14 -12.76 -5.89 -9.47
N PHE A 15 -12.30 -6.22 -8.26
CA PHE A 15 -12.95 -5.83 -7.01
C PHE A 15 -13.10 -4.32 -6.89
N HIS A 16 -12.04 -3.56 -7.12
CA HIS A 16 -12.09 -2.10 -7.02
C HIS A 16 -12.96 -1.47 -8.10
N ARG A 17 -12.95 -2.01 -9.32
CA ARG A 17 -13.85 -1.56 -10.39
C ARG A 17 -15.31 -1.76 -10.00
N TRP A 18 -15.65 -2.96 -9.52
CA TRP A 18 -16.98 -3.26 -9.03
C TRP A 18 -17.37 -2.33 -7.88
N LEU A 19 -16.48 -2.13 -6.90
CA LEU A 19 -16.76 -1.30 -5.73
C LEU A 19 -17.02 0.16 -6.11
N ASP A 20 -16.21 0.72 -7.02
CA ASP A 20 -16.37 2.09 -7.51
C ASP A 20 -17.71 2.29 -8.20
N GLU A 21 -18.11 1.35 -9.07
CA GLU A 21 -19.42 1.38 -9.75
C GLU A 21 -20.58 1.31 -8.74
N GLN A 22 -20.48 0.47 -7.72
CA GLN A 22 -21.52 0.35 -6.70
C GLN A 22 -21.65 1.59 -5.81
N LYS A 23 -20.55 2.32 -5.59
CA LYS A 23 -20.50 3.48 -4.69
C LYS A 23 -20.57 4.83 -5.40
N GLY A 24 -20.46 4.84 -6.73
CA GLY A 24 -20.39 6.08 -7.51
C GLY A 24 -19.12 6.89 -7.19
N PHE A 25 -18.00 6.21 -6.94
CA PHE A 25 -16.72 6.89 -6.68
C PHE A 25 -16.18 7.52 -7.96
N SER A 26 -15.48 8.66 -7.80
CA SER A 26 -14.88 9.37 -8.92
C SER A 26 -13.70 8.59 -9.51
N ASP A 27 -13.68 8.50 -10.84
CA ASP A 27 -12.60 7.94 -11.65
C ASP A 27 -11.56 9.01 -12.08
N ASP A 28 -11.63 10.22 -11.50
CA ASP A 28 -10.64 11.27 -11.75
C ASP A 28 -9.26 10.81 -11.28
N VAL A 29 -8.36 10.63 -12.24
CA VAL A 29 -7.02 10.10 -12.02
C VAL A 29 -6.18 11.02 -11.13
N PHE A 30 -6.34 12.34 -11.24
CA PHE A 30 -5.56 13.30 -10.46
C PHE A 30 -6.03 13.34 -9.02
N LEU A 31 -7.33 13.31 -8.79
CA LEU A 31 -7.92 13.18 -7.46
C LEU A 31 -7.43 11.90 -6.77
N ASN A 32 -7.54 10.75 -7.44
CA ASN A 32 -7.14 9.47 -6.85
C ASN A 32 -5.62 9.36 -6.63
N MET A 33 -4.80 10.07 -7.42
CA MET A 33 -3.36 10.20 -7.14
C MET A 33 -3.09 11.05 -5.90
N MET A 34 -3.86 12.12 -5.69
CA MET A 34 -3.78 12.91 -4.46
C MET A 34 -4.19 12.08 -3.24
N LEU A 35 -5.25 11.27 -3.35
CA LEU A 35 -5.68 10.36 -2.29
C LEU A 35 -4.62 9.30 -1.97
N LEU A 36 -4.03 8.65 -2.99
CA LEU A 36 -2.89 7.75 -2.78
C LEU A 36 -1.73 8.43 -2.01
N SER A 37 -1.46 9.69 -2.31
CA SER A 37 -0.42 10.45 -1.62
C SER A 37 -0.78 10.71 -0.16
N GLY A 38 -2.07 10.83 0.16
CA GLY A 38 -2.63 10.81 1.51
C GLY A 38 -2.30 9.52 2.23
N GLU A 39 -2.67 8.37 1.65
CA GLU A 39 -2.43 7.05 2.26
C GLU A 39 -0.94 6.76 2.51
N VAL A 40 -0.07 7.16 1.58
CA VAL A 40 1.39 7.08 1.79
C VAL A 40 1.83 7.96 2.97
N GLY A 41 1.18 9.11 3.16
CA GLY A 41 1.36 9.96 4.34
C GLY A 41 0.92 9.27 5.63
N GLU A 42 -0.16 8.51 5.62
CA GLU A 42 -0.65 7.75 6.78
C GLU A 42 0.32 6.62 7.14
N VAL A 43 0.84 5.88 6.15
CA VAL A 43 1.96 4.93 6.34
C VAL A 43 3.14 5.63 7.03
N ALA A 44 3.52 6.82 6.55
CA ALA A 44 4.62 7.58 7.14
C ALA A 44 4.34 8.02 8.59
N GLN A 45 3.09 8.34 8.94
CA GLN A 45 2.71 8.67 10.32
C GLN A 45 2.83 7.46 11.24
N VAL A 46 2.39 6.28 10.81
CA VAL A 46 2.53 5.05 11.61
C VAL A 46 4.00 4.71 11.82
N LEU A 47 4.82 4.77 10.76
CA LEU A 47 6.26 4.53 10.87
C LEU A 47 6.98 5.58 11.72
N LYS A 48 6.52 6.83 11.74
CA LYS A 48 7.02 7.85 12.65
C LYS A 48 6.76 7.49 14.12
N LYS A 49 5.60 6.88 14.45
CA LYS A 49 5.31 6.37 15.80
C LYS A 49 6.25 5.22 16.17
N VAL A 50 6.45 4.27 15.24
CA VAL A 50 7.43 3.17 15.41
C VAL A 50 8.81 3.73 15.72
N HIS A 51 9.31 4.67 14.91
CA HIS A 51 10.61 5.31 15.15
C HIS A 51 10.67 6.04 16.51
N HIS A 52 9.58 6.68 16.91
CA HIS A 52 9.54 7.41 18.19
C HIS A 52 9.64 6.47 19.41
N MET A 53 9.07 5.26 19.33
CA MET A 53 9.21 4.22 20.36
C MET A 53 10.65 3.70 20.51
N GLN A 54 11.53 4.02 19.56
CA GLN A 54 12.95 3.68 19.63
C GLN A 54 13.82 4.82 20.18
N ASP A 55 13.24 5.97 20.57
CA ASP A 55 14.03 7.10 21.08
C ASP A 55 14.65 6.74 22.45
N PRO A 56 15.99 6.67 22.56
CA PRO A 56 16.68 6.25 23.79
C PRO A 56 16.51 7.24 24.96
N ARG A 57 15.88 8.41 24.73
CA ARG A 57 15.59 9.41 25.76
C ARG A 57 14.21 9.24 26.39
N ARG A 58 13.40 8.26 25.96
CA ARG A 58 12.10 7.95 26.56
C ARG A 58 12.24 7.07 27.81
N THR A 59 11.33 7.23 28.76
CA THR A 59 11.31 6.54 30.07
C THR A 59 10.45 5.27 30.02
N GLU A 60 10.80 4.31 30.88
CA GLU A 60 10.35 2.89 30.98
C GLU A 60 8.90 2.54 30.55
N GLY A 61 8.77 1.45 29.78
CA GLY A 61 7.49 0.80 29.43
C GLY A 61 7.26 0.50 27.93
N GLU A 62 8.15 0.95 27.05
CA GLU A 62 8.01 0.85 25.59
C GLU A 62 9.00 -0.15 24.95
N ALA A 63 8.72 -0.56 23.71
CA ALA A 63 9.48 -1.52 22.90
C ALA A 63 11.00 -1.28 22.97
N GLN A 64 11.76 -2.27 23.41
CA GLN A 64 13.22 -2.23 23.53
C GLN A 64 13.91 -2.43 22.18
N THR A 65 13.18 -2.97 21.20
CA THR A 65 13.69 -3.28 19.87
C THR A 65 12.80 -2.75 18.76
N LEU A 66 13.37 -2.63 17.55
CA LEU A 66 12.59 -2.32 16.34
C LEU A 66 11.48 -3.35 16.11
N GLU A 67 11.75 -4.61 16.39
CA GLU A 67 10.82 -5.71 16.17
C GLU A 67 9.58 -5.56 17.06
N GLU A 68 9.76 -5.24 18.34
CA GLU A 68 8.66 -4.98 19.26
C GLU A 68 7.85 -3.75 18.87
N ALA A 69 8.51 -2.67 18.43
CA ALA A 69 7.83 -1.45 17.98
C ALA A 69 7.02 -1.69 16.70
N LEU A 70 7.58 -2.46 15.76
CA LEU A 70 6.86 -2.90 14.55
C LEU A 70 5.71 -3.86 14.88
N ALA A 71 5.88 -4.75 15.86
CA ALA A 71 4.81 -5.65 16.29
C ALA A 71 3.64 -4.89 16.92
N ALA A 72 3.93 -3.87 17.73
CA ALA A 72 2.91 -3.02 18.36
C ALA A 72 2.08 -2.21 17.35
N HIS A 73 2.63 -1.92 16.17
CA HIS A 73 1.95 -1.17 15.10
C HIS A 73 1.66 -2.00 13.85
N ARG A 74 1.79 -3.33 13.90
CA ARG A 74 1.67 -4.20 12.71
C ARG A 74 0.33 -4.05 12.01
N ASP A 75 -0.75 -3.98 12.77
CA ASP A 75 -2.11 -3.89 12.23
C ASP A 75 -2.36 -2.52 11.60
N ASP A 76 -1.89 -1.44 12.23
CA ASP A 76 -1.95 -0.08 11.67
C ASP A 76 -1.16 -0.03 10.35
N ILE A 77 0.10 -0.51 10.34
CA ILE A 77 0.93 -0.56 9.13
C ILE A 77 0.23 -1.35 8.02
N GLY A 78 -0.38 -2.48 8.37
CA GLY A 78 -1.11 -3.34 7.44
C GLY A 78 -2.30 -2.64 6.79
N GLN A 79 -3.07 -1.87 7.58
CA GLN A 79 -4.21 -1.08 7.08
C GLN A 79 -3.76 -0.02 6.09
N GLU A 80 -2.80 0.83 6.46
CA GLU A 80 -2.34 1.93 5.59
C GLU A 80 -1.69 1.44 4.30
N LEU A 81 -0.96 0.32 4.36
CA LEU A 81 -0.40 -0.32 3.16
C LEU A 81 -1.50 -0.91 2.27
N ALA A 82 -2.58 -1.46 2.86
CA ALA A 82 -3.72 -1.96 2.10
C ALA A 82 -4.47 -0.81 1.41
N ASP A 83 -4.63 0.34 2.07
CA ASP A 83 -5.23 1.53 1.47
C ASP A 83 -4.39 2.09 0.33
N CYS A 84 -3.05 2.08 0.46
CA CYS A 84 -2.16 2.38 -0.67
C CYS A 84 -2.42 1.43 -1.86
N LEU A 85 -2.53 0.12 -1.61
CA LEU A 85 -2.84 -0.86 -2.66
C LEU A 85 -4.20 -0.59 -3.30
N ALA A 86 -5.22 -0.22 -2.52
CA ALA A 86 -6.55 0.11 -3.02
C ALA A 86 -6.49 1.23 -4.08
N TYR A 87 -5.78 2.32 -3.79
CA TYR A 87 -5.61 3.40 -4.77
C TYR A 87 -4.70 3.04 -5.94
N ILE A 88 -3.69 2.19 -5.74
CA ILE A 88 -2.87 1.66 -6.85
C ILE A 88 -3.75 0.85 -7.82
N PHE A 89 -4.63 -0.02 -7.32
CA PHE A 89 -5.56 -0.79 -8.15
C PHE A 89 -6.55 0.12 -8.88
N LYS A 90 -7.12 1.12 -8.20
CA LYS A 90 -7.97 2.15 -8.79
C LYS A 90 -7.26 2.89 -9.93
N LEU A 91 -6.06 3.41 -9.70
CA LEU A 91 -5.28 4.12 -10.70
C LEU A 91 -4.94 3.22 -11.90
N ALA A 92 -4.57 1.97 -11.66
CA ALA A 92 -4.33 1.00 -12.73
C ALA A 92 -5.61 0.80 -13.58
N ASN A 93 -6.77 0.68 -12.93
CA ASN A 93 -8.06 0.57 -13.63
C ASN A 93 -8.41 1.79 -14.47
N TYR A 94 -8.26 2.99 -13.92
CA TYR A 94 -8.62 4.25 -14.61
C TYR A 94 -7.67 4.57 -15.76
N THR A 95 -6.42 4.08 -15.70
CA THR A 95 -5.42 4.26 -16.75
C THR A 95 -5.35 3.11 -17.75
N GLY A 96 -6.15 2.06 -17.57
CA GLY A 96 -6.17 0.89 -18.45
C GLY A 96 -4.93 -0.01 -18.32
N VAL A 97 -4.22 0.06 -17.21
CA VAL A 97 -3.02 -0.75 -16.96
C VAL A 97 -3.43 -2.12 -16.39
N ASP A 98 -3.00 -3.18 -17.07
CA ASP A 98 -2.93 -4.53 -16.49
C ASP A 98 -1.75 -4.56 -15.50
N LEU A 99 -2.07 -4.42 -14.21
CA LEU A 99 -1.05 -4.26 -13.18
C LEU A 99 -0.25 -5.54 -12.97
N GLN A 100 -0.90 -6.71 -13.11
CA GLN A 100 -0.21 -7.99 -12.97
C GLN A 100 0.85 -8.17 -14.05
N ARG A 101 0.47 -7.96 -15.31
CA ARG A 101 1.40 -8.06 -16.44
C ARG A 101 2.51 -7.02 -16.33
N ALA A 102 2.17 -5.78 -15.95
CA ALA A 102 3.16 -4.72 -15.77
C ALA A 102 4.16 -5.05 -14.65
N TYR A 103 3.69 -5.57 -13.52
CA TYR A 103 4.52 -5.97 -12.38
C TYR A 103 5.46 -7.12 -12.76
N LEU A 104 4.94 -8.20 -13.34
CA LEU A 104 5.74 -9.36 -13.76
C LEU A 104 6.85 -8.95 -14.74
N ALA A 105 6.51 -8.19 -15.78
CA ALA A 105 7.48 -7.70 -16.76
C ALA A 105 8.53 -6.76 -16.14
N LYS A 106 8.16 -6.01 -15.10
CA LYS A 106 9.11 -5.15 -14.38
C LYS A 106 10.04 -5.95 -13.47
N MET A 107 9.51 -6.95 -12.77
CA MET A 107 10.30 -7.80 -11.86
C MET A 107 11.30 -8.66 -12.62
N GLU A 108 10.92 -9.21 -13.77
CA GLU A 108 11.83 -9.93 -14.67
C GLU A 108 13.05 -9.07 -15.02
N LYS A 109 12.83 -7.81 -15.43
CA LYS A 109 13.92 -6.86 -15.72
C LYS A 109 14.74 -6.48 -14.48
N ASN A 110 14.17 -6.55 -13.29
CA ASN A 110 14.88 -6.23 -12.05
C ASN A 110 15.82 -7.36 -11.62
N LEU A 111 15.56 -8.62 -12.01
CA LEU A 111 16.44 -9.75 -11.69
C LEU A 111 17.83 -9.58 -12.30
N ASP A 112 17.90 -9.05 -13.51
CA ASP A 112 19.17 -8.79 -14.21
C ASP A 112 19.81 -7.44 -13.84
N ARG A 113 19.22 -6.70 -12.89
CA ARG A 113 19.67 -5.35 -12.55
C ARG A 113 20.73 -5.37 -11.45
N THR A 114 21.89 -4.81 -11.77
CA THR A 114 22.90 -4.47 -10.75
C THR A 114 22.57 -3.14 -10.09
N TRP A 115 22.48 -3.12 -8.76
CA TRP A 115 22.22 -1.92 -7.96
C TRP A 115 23.52 -1.33 -7.44
N LYS A 116 23.71 -0.02 -7.64
CA LYS A 116 24.94 0.70 -7.25
C LYS A 116 25.01 1.08 -5.77
N TYR A 117 23.91 0.89 -5.03
CA TYR A 117 23.81 1.21 -3.61
C TYR A 117 23.54 -0.11 -2.88
N LYS A 118 24.61 -0.76 -2.43
CA LYS A 118 24.60 -1.82 -1.42
C LYS A 118 25.45 -1.35 -0.26
#